data_AF-A0A428SSY0-F1
#
_entry.id   AF-A0A428SSY0-F1
#
_cell.length_a   1.000
_cell.length_b   1.000
_cell.length_c   1.000
_cell.angle_alpha   90.00
_cell.angle_beta   90.00
_cell.angle_gamma   90.00
#
_symmetry.space_group_name_H-M   'P 1'
#
loop_
_entity.id
_entity.type
_entity.pdbx_description
1 polymer ?
#
loop_
_entity_poly.entity_id
_entity_poly.type
_entity_poly.pdbx_seq_one_letter_code
_entity_poly.pdbx_strand_id
1 'polypeptide(L)'
;MLGIAADCSYTAEFDSLADVQSNILNQINTISQLYEDTFNIALRVMNLTISDRHCPVGAPKSAPWNLGCTAKENVADRLSLFSKWRARFNDDIDDMRPAVWTLLTACNSESTVGMSWEGQVCELGYDRNEDGRTVAATNIVVRTQYEWKVLAHEIAHSFGAVHDCTSSMCEEDGWDDDERCCRLSSKMCDAEGQYLMNPSAKSDMKAFSPCTVIQICSKMGQGSVRTDCLLDEDDVPSTSNKTSQCGNGILEEGEDCDCGGTSKCRSVNDSCCDPKTCRFVEKAVCDPLHHDCCTLQCQPASRGLLCRSSKGACDPEEVCDGNSTMCPLDVIRPDGEACEERRLTNLACASGVCTSRDLQCQQQFPDSKDAMEHCDSNSCKLNCRPNVGIDENECPSEMEEMLLDV
;
A
#
# COMPACT_ATOMS: atom_id res chain seq x y z
N MET A 1 -2.57 -3.15 -6.10
CA MET A 1 -1.90 -3.77 -7.27
C MET A 1 -0.40 -3.46 -7.25
N LEU A 2 0.48 -4.41 -7.57
CA LEU A 2 1.95 -4.30 -7.50
C LEU A 2 2.60 -4.53 -8.86
N GLY A 3 3.65 -3.77 -9.16
CA GLY A 3 4.52 -4.01 -10.30
C GLY A 3 5.80 -4.68 -9.82
N ILE A 4 6.18 -5.81 -10.39
CA ILE A 4 7.39 -6.53 -10.00
C ILE A 4 8.32 -6.64 -11.19
N ALA A 5 9.58 -6.30 -10.99
CA ALA A 5 10.65 -6.46 -11.95
C ALA A 5 11.77 -7.33 -11.34
N ALA A 6 12.24 -8.35 -12.05
CA ALA A 6 13.41 -9.14 -11.66
C ALA A 6 14.53 -8.88 -12.66
N ASP A 7 15.71 -8.50 -12.17
CA ASP A 7 16.89 -8.35 -13.01
C ASP A 7 17.54 -9.70 -13.36
N CYS A 8 18.51 -9.65 -14.28
CA CYS A 8 19.24 -10.82 -14.73
C CYS A 8 19.97 -11.55 -13.60
N SER A 9 20.46 -10.81 -12.59
CA SER A 9 21.19 -11.38 -11.46
C SER A 9 20.26 -12.19 -10.56
N TYR A 10 19.05 -11.68 -10.30
CA TYR A 10 18.02 -12.41 -9.58
C TYR A 10 17.61 -13.68 -10.33
N THR A 11 17.36 -13.55 -11.63
CA THR A 11 16.95 -14.67 -12.49
C THR A 11 18.02 -15.76 -12.57
N ALA A 12 19.30 -15.39 -12.50
CA ALA A 12 20.42 -16.33 -12.52
C ALA A 12 20.49 -17.25 -11.29
N GLU A 13 19.85 -16.88 -10.18
CA GLU A 13 19.77 -17.66 -8.93
C GLU A 13 18.81 -18.85 -9.01
N PHE A 14 18.08 -19.00 -10.11
CA PHE A 14 17.08 -20.03 -10.32
C PHE A 14 17.41 -20.91 -11.53
N ASP A 15 16.88 -22.13 -11.53
CA ASP A 15 17.11 -23.09 -12.61
C ASP A 15 16.32 -22.74 -13.88
N SER A 16 15.10 -22.20 -13.70
CA SER A 16 14.21 -21.81 -14.80
C SER A 16 13.43 -20.53 -14.53
N LEU A 17 12.92 -19.88 -15.58
CA LEU A 17 12.02 -18.72 -15.45
C LEU A 17 10.73 -19.05 -14.70
N ALA A 18 10.24 -20.30 -14.79
CA ALA A 18 9.07 -20.75 -14.05
C ALA A 18 9.33 -20.77 -12.54
N ASP A 19 10.55 -21.14 -12.12
CA ASP A 19 10.93 -21.14 -10.70
C ASP A 19 11.04 -19.71 -10.17
N VAL A 20 11.56 -18.78 -10.97
CA VAL A 20 11.59 -17.34 -10.65
C VAL A 20 10.18 -16.82 -10.42
N GLN A 21 9.28 -17.05 -11.39
CA GLN A 21 7.89 -16.61 -11.31
C GLN A 21 7.17 -17.23 -10.11
N SER A 22 7.33 -18.54 -9.89
CA SER A 22 6.74 -19.24 -8.74
C SER A 22 7.25 -18.67 -7.41
N ASN A 23 8.55 -18.45 -7.28
CA ASN A 23 9.12 -17.85 -6.08
C ASN A 23 8.53 -16.46 -5.81
N ILE A 24 8.48 -15.59 -6.82
CA ILE A 24 7.92 -14.24 -6.68
C ILE A 24 6.46 -14.29 -6.23
N LEU A 25 5.63 -15.09 -6.91
CA LEU A 25 4.20 -15.18 -6.59
C LEU A 25 3.98 -15.76 -5.19
N ASN A 26 4.74 -16.79 -4.77
CA ASN A 26 4.64 -17.35 -3.42
C ASN A 26 5.00 -16.33 -2.33
N GLN A 27 6.03 -15.51 -2.57
CA GLN A 27 6.38 -14.43 -1.65
C GLN A 27 5.27 -13.40 -1.55
N ILE A 28 4.75 -12.92 -2.69
CA ILE A 28 3.66 -11.94 -2.69
C ILE A 28 2.41 -12.50 -2.00
N ASN A 29 2.04 -13.76 -2.24
CA ASN A 29 0.90 -14.39 -1.59
C ASN A 29 1.08 -14.46 -0.06
N THR A 30 2.30 -14.78 0.40
CA THR A 30 2.63 -14.79 1.83
C THR A 30 2.46 -13.39 2.45
N ILE A 31 2.89 -12.36 1.72
CA ILE A 31 2.80 -10.97 2.18
C ILE A 31 1.37 -10.46 2.09
N SER A 32 0.60 -10.85 1.08
CA SER A 32 -0.82 -10.51 0.96
C SER A 32 -1.59 -10.96 2.19
N GLN A 33 -1.42 -12.22 2.62
CA GLN A 33 -2.08 -12.71 3.83
C GLN A 33 -1.71 -11.89 5.07
N LEU A 34 -0.43 -11.52 5.23
CA LEU A 34 0.02 -10.65 6.31
C LEU A 34 -0.66 -9.27 6.26
N TYR A 35 -0.74 -8.66 5.07
CA TYR A 35 -1.34 -7.34 4.87
C TYR A 35 -2.87 -7.36 5.01
N GLU A 36 -3.54 -8.43 4.58
CA GLU A 36 -4.96 -8.66 4.78
C GLU A 36 -5.27 -8.78 6.28
N ASP A 37 -4.54 -9.63 7.00
CA ASP A 37 -4.73 -9.86 8.43
C ASP A 37 -4.46 -8.59 9.27
N THR A 38 -3.57 -7.72 8.80
CA THR A 38 -3.10 -6.54 9.56
C THR A 38 -3.82 -5.25 9.19
N PHE A 39 -4.04 -5.01 7.89
CA PHE A 39 -4.49 -3.73 7.34
C PHE A 39 -5.78 -3.84 6.53
N ASN A 40 -6.31 -5.05 6.30
CA ASN A 40 -7.38 -5.29 5.35
C ASN A 40 -7.00 -4.84 3.92
N ILE A 41 -5.77 -5.13 3.50
CA ILE A 41 -5.24 -4.80 2.16
C ILE A 41 -4.73 -6.08 1.49
N ALA A 42 -5.29 -6.43 0.33
CA ALA A 42 -4.78 -7.52 -0.51
C ALA A 42 -3.72 -7.02 -1.49
N LEU A 43 -2.63 -7.79 -1.64
CA LEU A 43 -1.53 -7.48 -2.54
C LEU A 43 -1.59 -8.39 -3.77
N ARG A 44 -1.91 -7.81 -4.93
CA ARG A 44 -1.96 -8.53 -6.21
C ARG A 44 -0.89 -8.02 -7.17
N VAL A 45 -0.16 -8.92 -7.83
CA VAL A 45 0.79 -8.54 -8.90
C VAL A 45 0.01 -8.14 -10.15
N MET A 46 0.15 -6.90 -10.61
CA MET A 46 -0.42 -6.42 -11.87
C MET A 46 0.54 -6.64 -13.03
N ASN A 47 1.80 -6.25 -12.86
CA ASN A 47 2.84 -6.41 -13.87
C ASN A 47 3.98 -7.26 -13.31
N LEU A 48 4.44 -8.20 -14.12
CA LEU A 48 5.60 -9.02 -13.79
C LEU A 48 6.58 -9.00 -14.96
N THR A 49 7.74 -8.38 -14.76
CA THR A 49 8.82 -8.29 -15.75
C THR A 49 10.01 -9.10 -15.27
N ILE A 50 10.30 -10.24 -15.90
CA ILE A 50 11.44 -11.08 -15.55
C ILE A 50 12.48 -10.99 -16.68
N SER A 51 13.67 -10.53 -16.34
CA SER A 51 14.79 -10.43 -17.28
C SER A 51 15.41 -11.79 -17.57
N ASP A 52 16.11 -11.94 -18.71
CA ASP A 52 16.88 -13.17 -18.97
C ASP A 52 17.99 -13.36 -17.91
N ARG A 53 18.28 -14.62 -17.58
CA ARG A 53 19.33 -14.98 -16.60
C ARG A 53 20.74 -14.51 -17.00
N HIS A 54 20.98 -14.23 -18.27
CA HIS A 54 22.25 -13.70 -18.75
C HIS A 54 22.20 -12.18 -18.75
N CYS A 55 23.00 -11.58 -17.86
CA CYS A 55 23.10 -10.14 -17.79
C CYS A 55 23.64 -9.53 -19.09
N PRO A 56 23.05 -8.43 -19.57
CA PRO A 56 23.51 -7.76 -20.77
C PRO A 56 24.86 -7.08 -20.54
N VAL A 57 25.64 -6.94 -21.61
CA VAL A 57 26.98 -6.29 -21.58
C VAL A 57 26.87 -4.76 -21.37
N GLY A 58 25.67 -4.19 -21.44
CA GLY A 58 25.39 -2.79 -21.14
C GLY A 58 23.89 -2.54 -20.92
N ALA A 59 23.55 -1.36 -20.42
CA ALA A 59 22.18 -1.01 -20.03
C ALA A 59 21.22 -1.08 -21.22
N PRO A 60 20.22 -1.97 -21.21
CA PRO A 60 19.18 -2.01 -22.23
C PRO A 60 18.38 -0.71 -22.26
N LYS A 61 17.99 -0.23 -23.44
CA LYS A 61 17.16 0.99 -23.56
C LYS A 61 15.80 0.84 -22.86
N SER A 62 15.19 -0.35 -22.98
CA SER A 62 13.86 -0.67 -22.45
C SER A 62 13.84 -0.94 -20.95
N ALA A 63 14.92 -1.48 -20.38
CA ALA A 63 15.06 -1.80 -18.97
C ALA A 63 16.49 -1.47 -18.50
N PRO A 64 16.84 -0.18 -18.32
CA PRO A 64 18.21 0.23 -18.01
C PRO A 64 18.72 -0.30 -16.67
N TRP A 65 17.80 -0.64 -15.76
CA TRP A 65 18.07 -1.26 -14.47
C TRP A 65 18.49 -2.74 -14.57
N ASN A 66 18.28 -3.41 -15.71
CA ASN A 66 18.69 -4.80 -15.91
C ASN A 66 20.19 -4.89 -16.21
N LEU A 67 21.00 -4.80 -15.17
CA LEU A 67 22.46 -4.80 -15.24
C LEU A 67 23.04 -5.86 -14.29
N GLY A 68 24.16 -6.44 -14.69
CA GLY A 68 24.93 -7.32 -13.80
C GLY A 68 25.43 -6.58 -12.55
N CYS A 69 25.87 -7.34 -11.54
CA CYS A 69 26.41 -6.75 -10.32
C CYS A 69 27.75 -6.07 -10.61
N THR A 70 27.87 -4.80 -10.26
CA THR A 70 29.12 -4.04 -10.42
C THR A 70 29.54 -3.47 -9.07
N ALA A 71 30.85 -3.41 -8.83
CA ALA A 71 31.40 -2.82 -7.60
C ALA A 71 31.24 -1.29 -7.51
N LYS A 72 30.65 -0.65 -8.54
CA LYS A 72 30.53 0.81 -8.63
C LYS A 72 29.12 1.32 -8.33
N GLU A 73 28.12 0.45 -8.27
CA GLU A 73 26.72 0.81 -8.05
C GLU A 73 26.22 0.12 -6.79
N ASN A 74 25.73 0.89 -5.83
CA ASN A 74 25.10 0.34 -4.63
C ASN A 74 23.57 0.18 -4.80
N VAL A 75 22.91 -0.38 -3.78
CA VAL A 75 21.45 -0.58 -3.76
C VAL A 75 20.70 0.73 -4.01
N ALA A 76 21.15 1.86 -3.45
CA ALA A 76 20.52 3.16 -3.63
C ALA A 76 20.64 3.70 -5.08
N ASP A 77 21.79 3.47 -5.72
CA ASP A 77 22.01 3.85 -7.12
C ASP A 77 21.13 3.01 -8.06
N ARG A 78 21.00 1.71 -7.79
CA ARG A 78 20.11 0.80 -8.53
C ARG A 78 18.64 1.19 -8.34
N LEU A 79 18.23 1.53 -7.11
CA LEU A 79 16.89 2.05 -6.84
C LEU A 79 16.63 3.34 -7.63
N SER A 80 17.53 4.32 -7.56
CA SER A 80 17.43 5.57 -8.31
C SER A 80 17.32 5.34 -9.82
N LEU A 81 18.08 4.40 -10.38
CA LEU A 81 17.99 4.01 -11.79
C LEU A 81 16.64 3.35 -12.13
N PHE A 82 16.12 2.52 -11.23
CA PHE A 82 14.82 1.89 -11.37
C PHE A 82 13.68 2.92 -11.27
N SER A 83 13.74 3.86 -10.32
CA SER A 83 12.82 5.00 -10.22
C SER A 83 12.78 5.80 -11.51
N LYS A 84 13.94 6.11 -12.11
CA LYS A 84 14.04 6.82 -13.41
C LYS A 84 13.41 6.06 -14.57
N TRP A 85 13.39 4.73 -14.49
CA TRP A 85 12.71 3.91 -15.48
C TRP A 85 11.21 3.91 -15.26
N ARG A 86 10.76 3.70 -14.02
CA ARG A 86 9.34 3.75 -13.64
C ARG A 86 8.71 5.10 -13.99
N ALA A 87 9.45 6.18 -13.75
CA ALA A 87 9.06 7.56 -14.06
C ALA A 87 8.71 7.82 -15.54
N ARG A 88 9.11 6.95 -16.47
CA ARG A 88 8.82 7.09 -17.91
C ARG A 88 7.42 6.62 -18.26
N PHE A 89 6.80 5.84 -17.38
CA PHE A 89 5.40 5.48 -17.50
C PHE A 89 4.63 6.70 -17.01
N ASN A 90 4.19 7.50 -17.98
CA ASN A 90 3.30 8.63 -17.73
C ASN A 90 1.94 8.00 -17.42
N ASP A 91 1.73 7.57 -16.17
CA ASP A 91 0.50 6.96 -15.66
C ASP A 91 -0.66 7.98 -15.60
N ASP A 92 -0.74 8.88 -16.59
CA ASP A 92 -1.86 9.78 -16.83
C ASP A 92 -2.89 9.02 -17.65
N ILE A 93 -4.06 8.74 -17.06
CA ILE A 93 -5.42 8.60 -17.66
C ILE A 93 -6.21 7.33 -17.25
N ASP A 94 -5.60 6.25 -16.77
CA ASP A 94 -6.37 5.05 -16.36
C ASP A 94 -6.25 4.76 -14.85
N ASP A 95 -7.39 4.50 -14.20
CA ASP A 95 -7.50 4.15 -12.77
C ASP A 95 -6.74 2.86 -12.40
N MET A 96 -6.28 2.09 -13.40
CA MET A 96 -5.57 0.84 -13.21
C MET A 96 -4.05 1.02 -13.40
N ARG A 97 -3.30 1.15 -12.29
CA ARG A 97 -1.82 1.18 -12.29
C ARG A 97 -1.23 0.48 -11.07
N PRO A 98 0.05 0.06 -11.13
CA PRO A 98 0.74 -0.42 -9.94
C PRO A 98 0.88 0.67 -8.87
N ALA A 99 0.51 0.34 -7.63
CA ALA A 99 0.66 1.22 -6.47
C ALA A 99 2.12 1.42 -6.08
N VAL A 100 2.93 0.38 -6.26
CA VAL A 100 4.37 0.42 -6.10
C VAL A 100 5.01 -0.58 -7.05
N TRP A 101 6.20 -0.22 -7.53
CA TRP A 101 7.07 -1.11 -8.31
C TRP A 101 8.23 -1.63 -7.46
N THR A 102 8.43 -2.95 -7.42
CA THR A 102 9.56 -3.57 -6.74
C THR A 102 10.56 -4.14 -7.73
N LEU A 103 11.84 -3.77 -7.58
CA LEU A 103 12.96 -4.41 -8.26
C LEU A 103 13.56 -5.52 -7.38
N LEU A 104 13.61 -6.74 -7.89
CA LEU A 104 14.27 -7.89 -7.30
C LEU A 104 15.65 -8.09 -7.96
N THR A 105 16.69 -8.17 -7.12
CA THR A 105 18.09 -8.30 -7.56
C THR A 105 18.86 -9.30 -6.69
N ALA A 106 19.91 -9.93 -7.23
CA ALA A 106 20.89 -10.68 -6.44
C ALA A 106 22.16 -9.87 -6.14
N CYS A 107 22.20 -8.61 -6.58
CA CYS A 107 23.38 -7.76 -6.40
C CYS A 107 23.42 -7.16 -5.00
N ASN A 108 24.22 -7.79 -4.14
CA ASN A 108 24.57 -7.26 -2.83
C ASN A 108 25.77 -6.33 -2.95
N SER A 109 25.57 -5.03 -2.73
CA SER A 109 26.71 -4.10 -2.65
C SER A 109 27.23 -3.96 -1.22
N GLU A 110 26.37 -4.17 -0.21
CA GLU A 110 26.63 -3.87 1.21
C GLU A 110 25.77 -4.75 2.15
N SER A 111 25.63 -4.37 3.44
CA SER A 111 24.69 -4.99 4.38
C SER A 111 23.21 -4.66 4.11
N THR A 112 22.94 -3.72 3.20
CA THR A 112 21.60 -3.33 2.80
C THR A 112 20.94 -4.41 1.96
N VAL A 113 19.84 -4.97 2.49
CA VAL A 113 19.08 -6.06 1.85
C VAL A 113 17.83 -5.57 1.11
N GLY A 114 17.43 -4.32 1.33
CA GLY A 114 16.32 -3.66 0.64
C GLY A 114 16.39 -2.15 0.84
N MET A 115 15.66 -1.42 0.01
CA MET A 115 15.49 0.03 0.14
C MET A 115 14.20 0.48 -0.55
N SER A 116 13.44 1.36 0.11
CA SER A 116 12.22 1.96 -0.41
C SER A 116 12.27 3.47 -0.27
N TRP A 117 11.59 4.16 -1.17
CA TRP A 117 11.20 5.54 -0.91
C TRP A 117 9.98 5.56 0.00
N GLU A 118 10.04 6.36 1.06
CA GLU A 118 8.97 6.42 2.06
C GLU A 118 7.75 7.18 1.53
N GLY A 119 6.56 6.65 1.80
CA GLY A 119 5.29 7.32 1.53
C GLY A 119 4.98 7.55 0.05
N GLN A 120 5.67 6.84 -0.85
CA GLN A 120 5.51 7.01 -2.30
C GLN A 120 4.44 6.10 -2.92
N VAL A 121 3.64 5.38 -2.13
CA VAL A 121 2.55 4.55 -2.68
C VAL A 121 1.60 5.40 -3.54
N CYS A 122 1.19 4.86 -4.68
CA CYS A 122 0.33 5.50 -5.68
C CYS A 122 0.87 6.79 -6.34
N GLU A 123 2.05 7.27 -5.94
CA GLU A 123 2.59 8.53 -6.45
C GLU A 123 2.84 8.48 -7.95
N LEU A 124 2.56 9.60 -8.62
CA LEU A 124 2.72 9.74 -10.06
C LEU A 124 4.06 10.37 -10.40
N GLY A 125 4.65 9.96 -11.51
CA GLY A 125 5.90 10.54 -11.99
C GLY A 125 7.09 10.27 -11.06
N TYR A 126 7.89 11.31 -10.84
CA TYR A 126 9.10 11.25 -10.04
C TYR A 126 9.50 12.61 -9.47
N ASP A 127 10.25 12.57 -8.38
CA ASP A 127 10.95 13.72 -7.82
C ASP A 127 12.48 13.46 -7.77
N ARG A 128 13.25 14.44 -7.30
CA ARG A 128 14.65 14.30 -6.96
C ARG A 128 14.88 14.67 -5.51
N ASN A 129 15.53 13.77 -4.78
CA ASN A 129 15.98 14.07 -3.42
C ASN A 129 17.23 14.99 -3.43
N GLU A 130 17.67 15.41 -2.24
CA GLU A 130 18.83 16.28 -2.06
C GLU A 130 20.13 15.72 -2.67
N ASP A 131 20.29 14.40 -2.66
CA ASP A 131 21.42 13.70 -3.28
C ASP A 131 21.34 13.63 -4.82
N GLY A 132 20.28 14.19 -5.43
CA GLY A 132 20.02 14.13 -6.87
C GLY A 132 19.57 12.76 -7.37
N ARG A 133 19.20 11.85 -6.47
CA ARG A 133 18.59 10.55 -6.79
C ARG A 133 17.13 10.74 -7.16
N THR A 134 16.64 9.87 -8.04
CA THR A 134 15.25 9.92 -8.48
C THR A 134 14.37 9.12 -7.53
N VAL A 135 13.32 9.77 -7.04
CA VAL A 135 12.32 9.24 -6.13
C VAL A 135 11.06 8.95 -6.93
N ALA A 136 10.46 7.79 -6.72
CA ALA A 136 9.19 7.39 -7.32
C ALA A 136 8.52 6.33 -6.44
N ALA A 137 7.33 5.88 -6.81
CA ALA A 137 6.63 4.73 -6.21
C ALA A 137 7.38 3.40 -6.46
N THR A 138 8.59 3.28 -5.93
CA THR A 138 9.50 2.16 -6.18
C THR A 138 10.26 1.75 -4.94
N ASN A 139 10.55 0.45 -4.84
CA ASN A 139 11.51 -0.11 -3.90
C ASN A 139 12.39 -1.18 -4.57
N ILE A 140 13.43 -1.61 -3.89
CA ILE A 140 14.36 -2.64 -4.32
C ILE A 140 14.58 -3.66 -3.20
N VAL A 141 14.62 -4.94 -3.55
CA VAL A 141 14.86 -6.04 -2.61
C VAL A 141 15.97 -6.92 -3.16
N VAL A 142 16.98 -7.16 -2.33
CA VAL A 142 18.08 -8.08 -2.59
C VAL A 142 17.67 -9.47 -2.13
N ARG A 143 17.96 -10.49 -2.95
CA ARG A 143 17.68 -11.89 -2.62
C ARG A 143 18.41 -12.30 -1.34
N THR A 144 17.66 -12.80 -0.36
CA THR A 144 18.20 -13.33 0.90
C THR A 144 17.37 -14.53 1.38
N GLN A 145 17.78 -15.18 2.46
CA GLN A 145 16.96 -16.21 3.11
C GLN A 145 15.70 -15.66 3.81
N TYR A 146 15.58 -14.34 3.94
CA TYR A 146 14.45 -13.64 4.57
C TYR A 146 13.68 -12.77 3.57
N GLU A 147 13.80 -13.06 2.28
CA GLU A 147 13.36 -12.20 1.17
C GLU A 147 11.91 -11.71 1.28
N TRP A 148 10.94 -12.59 1.60
CA TRP A 148 9.54 -12.17 1.73
C TRP A 148 9.33 -11.15 2.86
N LYS A 149 10.15 -11.21 3.92
CA LYS A 149 10.09 -10.26 5.05
C LYS A 149 10.64 -8.91 4.64
N VAL A 150 11.75 -8.91 3.92
CA VAL A 150 12.34 -7.69 3.36
C VAL A 150 11.36 -7.06 2.38
N LEU A 151 10.73 -7.86 1.53
CA LEU A 151 9.70 -7.38 0.61
C LEU A 151 8.49 -6.78 1.35
N ALA A 152 7.99 -7.42 2.41
CA ALA A 152 6.93 -6.87 3.25
C ALA A 152 7.33 -5.53 3.90
N HIS A 153 8.59 -5.44 4.37
CA HIS A 153 9.19 -4.27 5.00
C HIS A 153 9.30 -3.09 4.01
N GLU A 154 9.82 -3.33 2.80
CA GLU A 154 9.95 -2.26 1.79
C GLU A 154 8.58 -1.77 1.29
N ILE A 155 7.59 -2.66 1.18
CA ILE A 155 6.22 -2.24 0.85
C ILE A 155 5.66 -1.35 1.98
N ALA A 156 5.92 -1.67 3.24
CA ALA A 156 5.42 -0.89 4.38
C ALA A 156 6.03 0.52 4.40
N HIS A 157 7.32 0.67 4.05
CA HIS A 157 7.91 1.98 3.81
C HIS A 157 7.20 2.75 2.70
N SER A 158 6.81 2.09 1.61
CA SER A 158 6.04 2.75 0.54
C SER A 158 4.70 3.30 1.04
N PHE A 159 4.08 2.66 2.05
CA PHE A 159 2.89 3.16 2.76
C PHE A 159 3.18 4.21 3.85
N GLY A 160 4.44 4.62 4.03
CA GLY A 160 4.83 5.66 4.98
C GLY A 160 5.15 5.14 6.38
N ALA A 161 5.41 3.84 6.54
CA ALA A 161 5.96 3.32 7.79
C ALA A 161 7.43 3.73 7.95
N VAL A 162 7.85 3.98 9.19
CA VAL A 162 9.27 4.10 9.57
C VAL A 162 9.73 2.84 10.32
N HIS A 163 11.03 2.75 10.56
CA HIS A 163 11.59 1.64 11.33
C HIS A 163 11.09 1.60 12.77
N ASP A 164 10.87 0.40 13.31
CA ASP A 164 10.68 0.21 14.75
C ASP A 164 11.95 0.57 15.52
N CYS A 165 11.78 1.20 16.68
CA CYS A 165 12.91 1.61 17.52
C CYS A 165 13.71 0.41 18.03
N THR A 166 15.04 0.56 18.06
CA THR A 166 15.99 -0.40 18.66
C THR A 166 16.52 0.10 20.00
N SER A 167 17.12 -0.78 20.79
CA SER A 167 17.75 -0.40 22.07
C SER A 167 18.72 0.78 21.94
N SER A 168 19.55 0.79 20.90
CA SER A 168 20.52 1.87 20.67
C SER A 168 19.84 3.18 20.31
N MET A 169 18.76 3.13 19.53
CA MET A 169 17.95 4.32 19.24
C MET A 169 17.33 4.86 20.51
N CYS A 170 16.94 3.98 21.44
CA CYS A 170 16.32 4.27 22.75
C CYS A 170 17.27 4.85 23.82
N GLU A 171 18.60 4.82 23.61
CA GLU A 171 19.63 5.21 24.58
C GLU A 171 20.18 6.64 24.40
N GLU A 172 19.89 7.33 23.29
CA GLU A 172 20.39 8.70 23.05
C GLU A 172 19.65 9.74 23.91
N ASP A 173 20.33 10.51 24.78
CA ASP A 173 19.69 11.55 25.62
C ASP A 173 19.15 12.74 24.79
N GLY A 174 17.90 13.16 25.01
CA GLY A 174 17.29 14.37 24.40
C GLY A 174 16.13 14.11 23.43
N TRP A 175 15.11 13.38 23.88
CA TRP A 175 13.95 12.97 23.08
C TRP A 175 12.91 14.07 23.00
N ASP A 176 12.98 14.88 21.95
CA ASP A 176 11.82 15.61 21.47
C ASP A 176 11.00 14.68 20.55
N ASP A 177 9.67 14.80 20.67
CA ASP A 177 8.63 13.80 20.40
C ASP A 177 8.45 13.34 18.93
N ASP A 178 9.33 13.69 17.98
CA ASP A 178 9.02 13.50 16.55
C ASP A 178 9.99 12.58 15.76
N GLU A 179 9.37 11.55 15.17
CA GLU A 179 9.65 11.04 13.81
C GLU A 179 10.85 10.11 13.53
N ARG A 180 11.82 9.89 14.43
CA ARG A 180 12.98 9.04 14.04
C ARG A 180 12.69 7.54 13.92
N CYS A 181 11.79 7.00 14.75
CA CYS A 181 11.45 5.56 14.76
C CYS A 181 10.09 5.29 15.43
N CYS A 182 9.52 4.13 15.13
CA CYS A 182 8.26 3.66 15.66
C CYS A 182 8.43 3.02 17.03
N ARG A 183 7.97 3.69 18.09
CA ARG A 183 8.04 3.18 19.47
C ARG A 183 7.01 2.08 19.69
N LEU A 184 7.40 1.01 20.39
CA LEU A 184 6.49 -0.13 20.61
C LEU A 184 5.22 0.24 21.38
N SER A 185 5.32 1.16 22.35
CA SER A 185 4.17 1.75 23.05
C SER A 185 4.54 3.07 23.74
N SER A 186 3.54 3.74 24.33
CA SER A 186 3.75 4.94 25.15
C SER A 186 4.71 4.72 26.33
N LYS A 187 4.86 3.47 26.80
CA LYS A 187 5.73 3.11 27.94
C LYS A 187 7.01 2.38 27.54
N MET A 188 7.10 1.89 26.30
CA MET A 188 8.19 1.04 25.84
C MET A 188 8.69 1.54 24.50
N CYS A 189 9.91 2.04 24.48
CA CYS A 189 10.56 2.54 23.27
C CYS A 189 10.97 1.36 22.36
N ASP A 190 11.85 0.50 22.86
CA ASP A 190 12.45 -0.59 22.09
C ASP A 190 11.42 -1.65 21.70
N ALA A 191 11.41 -2.01 20.41
CA ALA A 191 10.60 -3.09 19.88
C ALA A 191 11.28 -4.47 20.00
N GLU A 192 12.46 -4.52 20.62
CA GLU A 192 13.29 -5.70 20.91
C GLU A 192 13.66 -6.49 19.64
N GLY A 193 13.52 -5.86 18.47
CA GLY A 193 13.65 -6.49 17.16
C GLY A 193 12.78 -7.73 17.00
N GLN A 194 11.49 -7.62 17.36
CA GLN A 194 10.48 -8.69 17.24
C GLN A 194 9.62 -8.56 15.96
N TYR A 195 9.58 -7.38 15.35
CA TYR A 195 8.64 -7.04 14.29
C TYR A 195 9.33 -6.76 12.96
N LEU A 196 8.54 -6.81 11.88
CA LEU A 196 9.03 -6.70 10.51
C LEU A 196 9.64 -5.34 10.16
N MET A 197 9.23 -4.24 10.81
CA MET A 197 9.84 -2.92 10.59
C MET A 197 11.11 -2.69 11.39
N ASN A 198 11.67 -3.71 12.03
CA ASN A 198 13.01 -3.58 12.59
C ASN A 198 14.05 -3.33 11.47
N PRO A 199 15.07 -2.47 11.68
CA PRO A 199 16.12 -2.22 10.70
C PRO A 199 16.97 -3.45 10.33
N SER A 200 16.79 -4.59 10.99
CA SER A 200 17.52 -5.83 10.76
C SER A 200 16.58 -7.03 10.71
N ALA A 201 16.60 -7.80 9.62
CA ALA A 201 15.74 -8.96 9.47
C ALA A 201 16.19 -10.17 10.30
N LYS A 202 15.26 -10.80 11.04
CA LYS A 202 15.46 -12.04 11.81
C LYS A 202 14.44 -13.12 11.44
N SER A 203 14.73 -14.38 11.78
CA SER A 203 13.90 -15.54 11.41
C SER A 203 12.52 -15.60 12.08
N ASP A 204 12.37 -15.02 13.26
CA ASP A 204 11.18 -15.07 14.12
C ASP A 204 10.17 -13.94 13.86
N MET A 205 10.57 -12.87 13.17
CA MET A 205 9.68 -11.76 12.79
C MET A 205 8.59 -12.21 11.82
N LYS A 206 7.32 -12.02 12.18
CA LYS A 206 6.15 -12.42 11.37
C LYS A 206 4.99 -11.42 11.39
N ALA A 207 5.13 -10.32 12.11
CA ALA A 207 4.07 -9.34 12.31
C ALA A 207 4.65 -7.92 12.29
N PHE A 208 3.80 -6.95 11.99
CA PHE A 208 4.09 -5.54 12.17
C PHE A 208 3.87 -5.12 13.63
N SER A 209 4.62 -4.12 14.09
CA SER A 209 4.43 -3.59 15.45
C SER A 209 3.11 -2.81 15.52
N PRO A 210 2.50 -2.67 16.71
CA PRO A 210 1.32 -1.81 16.88
C PRO A 210 1.54 -0.38 16.36
N CYS A 211 2.76 0.15 16.47
CA CYS A 211 3.10 1.47 15.97
C CYS A 211 3.09 1.51 14.44
N THR A 212 3.71 0.54 13.76
CA THR A 212 3.65 0.44 12.30
C THR A 212 2.20 0.39 11.82
N VAL A 213 1.36 -0.38 12.52
CA VAL A 213 -0.06 -0.51 12.18
C VAL A 213 -0.77 0.83 12.26
N ILE A 214 -0.60 1.54 13.36
CA ILE A 214 -1.20 2.88 13.56
C ILE A 214 -0.67 3.86 12.51
N GLN A 215 0.63 3.84 12.20
CA GLN A 215 1.24 4.77 11.27
C GLN A 215 0.70 4.60 9.85
N ILE A 216 0.71 3.38 9.30
CA ILE A 216 0.18 3.11 7.96
C ILE A 216 -1.31 3.47 7.89
N CYS A 217 -2.13 3.01 8.85
CA CYS A 217 -3.56 3.31 8.87
C CYS A 217 -3.83 4.82 8.98
N SER A 218 -3.05 5.54 9.79
CA SER A 218 -3.21 7.00 9.95
C SER A 218 -2.78 7.75 8.69
N LYS A 219 -1.63 7.40 8.09
CA LYS A 219 -1.15 8.04 6.86
C LYS A 219 -2.13 7.85 5.69
N MET A 220 -2.74 6.66 5.57
CA MET A 220 -3.80 6.42 4.58
C MET A 220 -5.08 7.19 4.92
N GLY A 221 -5.57 7.10 6.16
CA GLY A 221 -6.83 7.75 6.57
C GLY A 221 -6.78 9.28 6.57
N GLN A 222 -5.59 9.86 6.74
CA GLN A 222 -5.34 11.31 6.69
C GLN A 222 -5.01 11.81 5.28
N GLY A 223 -4.84 10.91 4.29
CA GLY A 223 -4.40 11.28 2.95
C GLY A 223 -2.96 11.79 2.88
N SER A 224 -2.13 11.47 3.88
CA SER A 224 -0.68 11.78 3.87
C SER A 224 0.10 10.93 2.87
N VAL A 225 -0.46 9.78 2.49
CA VAL A 225 -0.02 8.98 1.35
C VAL A 225 -1.18 8.83 0.39
N ARG A 226 -0.87 8.75 -0.90
CA ARG A 226 -1.89 8.54 -1.92
C ARG A 226 -2.42 7.11 -1.89
N THR A 227 -3.73 6.99 -1.99
CA THR A 227 -4.42 5.68 -2.06
C THR A 227 -5.37 5.60 -3.25
N ASP A 228 -5.40 6.63 -4.11
CA ASP A 228 -6.29 6.76 -5.26
C ASP A 228 -6.04 5.72 -6.37
N CYS A 229 -4.98 4.94 -6.28
CA CYS A 229 -4.68 3.84 -7.19
C CYS A 229 -4.97 2.46 -6.60
N LEU A 230 -5.38 2.40 -5.34
CA LEU A 230 -5.86 1.18 -4.71
C LEU A 230 -7.26 0.94 -5.21
N LEU A 231 -7.53 -0.30 -5.58
CA LEU A 231 -8.81 -0.73 -6.11
C LEU A 231 -9.53 -1.51 -5.02
N ASP A 232 -10.84 -1.34 -4.96
CA ASP A 232 -11.67 -2.33 -4.31
C ASP A 232 -11.55 -3.66 -5.06
N GLU A 233 -11.76 -4.77 -4.36
CA GLU A 233 -11.53 -6.11 -4.90
C GLU A 233 -12.31 -6.36 -6.20
N ASP A 234 -13.50 -5.80 -6.29
CA ASP A 234 -14.42 -5.90 -7.43
C ASP A 234 -13.97 -5.12 -8.67
N ASP A 235 -13.17 -4.06 -8.47
CA ASP A 235 -12.68 -3.19 -9.55
C ASP A 235 -11.35 -3.70 -10.12
N VAL A 236 -10.78 -4.77 -9.58
CA VAL A 236 -9.56 -5.39 -10.08
C VAL A 236 -9.82 -6.01 -11.45
N PRO A 237 -9.23 -5.48 -12.55
CA PRO A 237 -9.55 -5.97 -13.88
C PRO A 237 -8.97 -7.37 -14.06
N SER A 238 -9.76 -8.26 -14.65
CA SER A 238 -9.33 -9.61 -15.01
C SER A 238 -8.15 -9.54 -15.98
N THR A 239 -6.92 -9.62 -15.46
CA THR A 239 -5.72 -9.63 -16.30
C THR A 239 -5.55 -11.00 -16.96
N SER A 240 -5.99 -11.04 -18.22
CA SER A 240 -6.02 -12.13 -19.20
C SER A 240 -4.68 -12.76 -19.62
N ASN A 241 -3.65 -12.75 -18.77
CA ASN A 241 -2.37 -13.41 -19.07
C ASN A 241 -1.61 -13.94 -17.85
N LYS A 242 -2.31 -14.35 -16.79
CA LYS A 242 -1.76 -15.25 -15.79
C LYS A 242 -2.42 -16.62 -15.91
N THR A 243 -1.62 -17.68 -15.83
CA THR A 243 -2.14 -19.00 -15.52
C THR A 243 -2.86 -18.89 -14.18
N SER A 244 -4.18 -18.88 -14.18
CA SER A 244 -4.97 -18.86 -12.94
C SER A 244 -4.54 -20.03 -12.06
N GLN A 245 -4.35 -19.77 -10.78
CA GLN A 245 -3.84 -20.72 -9.80
C GLN A 245 -4.94 -21.08 -8.82
N CYS A 246 -5.87 -21.88 -9.30
CA CYS A 246 -6.96 -22.39 -8.49
C CYS A 246 -6.49 -22.97 -7.14
N GLY A 247 -7.10 -22.47 -6.07
CA GLY A 247 -6.89 -22.89 -4.69
C GLY A 247 -5.99 -21.94 -3.90
N ASN A 248 -5.68 -20.77 -4.44
CA ASN A 248 -4.92 -19.72 -3.75
C ASN A 248 -5.83 -18.74 -2.98
N GLY A 249 -7.16 -18.81 -3.19
CA GLY A 249 -8.15 -17.98 -2.51
C GLY A 249 -8.52 -16.70 -3.26
N ILE A 250 -8.01 -16.53 -4.48
CA ILE A 250 -8.13 -15.31 -5.27
C ILE A 250 -8.94 -15.63 -6.53
N LEU A 251 -10.06 -14.95 -6.72
CA LEU A 251 -10.81 -15.09 -7.97
C LEU A 251 -10.01 -14.51 -9.15
N GLU A 252 -9.55 -15.39 -10.03
CA GLU A 252 -8.74 -15.09 -11.21
C GLU A 252 -9.49 -15.36 -12.52
N GLU A 253 -8.96 -14.85 -13.64
CA GLU A 253 -9.61 -15.06 -14.94
C GLU A 253 -9.64 -16.54 -15.33
N GLY A 254 -10.85 -17.03 -15.65
CA GLY A 254 -11.08 -18.43 -15.97
C GLY A 254 -11.57 -19.26 -14.78
N GLU A 255 -11.68 -18.68 -13.59
CA GLU A 255 -12.30 -19.27 -12.41
C GLU A 255 -13.69 -18.66 -12.18
N ASP A 256 -14.61 -19.45 -11.60
CA ASP A 256 -15.92 -18.96 -11.20
C ASP A 256 -15.94 -18.60 -9.69
N CYS A 257 -15.00 -19.16 -8.92
CA CYS A 257 -14.85 -19.03 -7.47
C CYS A 257 -13.47 -19.55 -7.05
N ASP A 258 -12.91 -19.11 -5.91
CA ASP A 258 -11.73 -19.75 -5.30
C ASP A 258 -11.70 -19.63 -3.77
N CYS A 259 -12.11 -20.69 -3.07
CA CYS A 259 -12.17 -20.72 -1.62
C CYS A 259 -10.84 -21.13 -0.92
N GLY A 260 -9.72 -21.17 -1.64
CA GLY A 260 -8.39 -21.43 -1.10
C GLY A 260 -8.04 -22.92 -0.95
N GLY A 261 -8.60 -23.75 -1.82
CA GLY A 261 -8.29 -25.18 -1.90
C GLY A 261 -8.95 -26.03 -0.81
N THR A 262 -8.78 -27.37 -0.90
CA THR A 262 -9.64 -28.34 -0.18
C THR A 262 -9.71 -28.15 1.34
N SER A 263 -8.59 -27.75 1.98
CA SER A 263 -8.56 -27.49 3.41
C SER A 263 -9.26 -26.18 3.80
N LYS A 264 -9.02 -25.09 3.05
CA LYS A 264 -9.52 -23.75 3.40
C LYS A 264 -11.02 -23.66 3.11
N CYS A 265 -11.49 -24.16 1.96
CA CYS A 265 -12.91 -24.26 1.62
C CYS A 265 -13.74 -25.01 2.68
N ARG A 266 -13.19 -26.12 3.22
CA ARG A 266 -13.85 -26.85 4.31
C ARG A 266 -13.89 -26.04 5.61
N SER A 267 -12.84 -25.27 5.90
CA SER A 267 -12.75 -24.48 7.14
C SER A 267 -13.73 -23.31 7.17
N VAL A 268 -13.98 -22.68 6.03
CA VAL A 268 -14.93 -21.57 5.86
C VAL A 268 -16.34 -22.08 5.53
N ASN A 269 -16.53 -23.39 5.44
CA ASN A 269 -17.77 -24.05 5.08
C ASN A 269 -18.36 -23.52 3.76
N ASP A 270 -17.49 -23.24 2.79
CA ASP A 270 -17.93 -22.89 1.45
C ASP A 270 -18.40 -24.16 0.73
N SER A 271 -19.65 -24.12 0.29
CA SER A 271 -20.33 -25.18 -0.45
C SER A 271 -20.65 -24.79 -1.89
N CYS A 272 -20.27 -23.58 -2.30
CA CYS A 272 -20.54 -22.98 -3.60
C CYS A 272 -19.41 -23.24 -4.60
N CYS A 273 -18.17 -23.42 -4.10
CA CYS A 273 -17.01 -23.62 -4.94
C CYS A 273 -16.43 -25.05 -4.91
N ASP A 274 -16.05 -25.58 -6.08
CA ASP A 274 -15.21 -26.78 -6.16
C ASP A 274 -13.74 -26.42 -5.88
N PRO A 275 -13.16 -26.90 -4.74
CA PRO A 275 -11.82 -26.53 -4.29
C PRO A 275 -10.67 -27.02 -5.17
N LYS A 276 -10.93 -27.83 -6.20
CA LYS A 276 -9.91 -28.37 -7.10
C LYS A 276 -9.95 -27.76 -8.49
N THR A 277 -11.10 -27.22 -8.87
CA THR A 277 -11.34 -26.75 -10.23
C THR A 277 -11.68 -25.27 -10.29
N CYS A 278 -12.00 -24.65 -9.14
CA CYS A 278 -12.36 -23.24 -9.04
C CYS A 278 -13.54 -22.89 -9.96
N ARG A 279 -14.50 -23.82 -9.96
CA ARG A 279 -15.77 -23.77 -10.67
C ARG A 279 -16.90 -23.89 -9.69
N PHE A 280 -18.03 -23.27 -10.02
CA PHE A 280 -19.24 -23.44 -9.24
C PHE A 280 -19.66 -24.91 -9.18
N VAL A 281 -20.08 -25.36 -7.99
CA VAL A 281 -20.72 -26.66 -7.85
C VAL A 281 -22.11 -26.66 -8.49
N GLU A 282 -22.73 -27.84 -8.63
CA GLU A 282 -24.03 -27.96 -9.30
C GLU A 282 -25.10 -27.04 -8.67
N LYS A 283 -25.67 -26.14 -9.49
CA LYS A 283 -26.69 -25.11 -9.15
C LYS A 283 -26.19 -23.88 -8.40
N ALA A 284 -24.91 -23.79 -8.08
CA ALA A 284 -24.33 -22.53 -7.62
C ALA A 284 -24.23 -21.55 -8.79
N VAL A 285 -24.58 -20.29 -8.54
CA VAL A 285 -24.46 -19.18 -9.50
C VAL A 285 -23.57 -18.04 -8.99
N CYS A 286 -23.17 -18.13 -7.72
CA CYS A 286 -22.26 -17.22 -7.05
C CYS A 286 -21.62 -17.94 -5.85
N ASP A 287 -20.60 -17.32 -5.27
CA ASP A 287 -19.90 -17.76 -4.06
C ASP A 287 -19.79 -16.57 -3.07
N PRO A 288 -20.27 -16.69 -1.82
CA PRO A 288 -20.19 -15.64 -0.80
C PRO A 288 -18.79 -15.14 -0.45
N LEU A 289 -17.73 -15.86 -0.84
CA LEU A 289 -16.34 -15.41 -0.63
C LEU A 289 -15.89 -14.33 -1.63
N HIS A 290 -16.48 -14.28 -2.82
CA HIS A 290 -16.08 -13.33 -3.88
C HIS A 290 -17.25 -12.51 -4.43
N HIS A 291 -18.47 -12.74 -3.93
CA HIS A 291 -19.69 -12.10 -4.40
C HIS A 291 -20.49 -11.61 -3.19
N ASP A 292 -20.39 -10.32 -2.86
CA ASP A 292 -20.98 -9.73 -1.65
C ASP A 292 -22.51 -9.84 -1.58
N CYS A 293 -23.16 -9.94 -2.74
CA CYS A 293 -24.60 -10.17 -2.85
C CYS A 293 -24.92 -11.64 -3.11
N CYS A 294 -24.14 -12.56 -2.56
CA CYS A 294 -24.40 -13.99 -2.61
C CYS A 294 -24.79 -14.56 -1.23
N THR A 295 -25.83 -15.37 -1.22
CA THR A 295 -26.27 -16.11 -0.04
C THR A 295 -25.42 -17.36 0.17
N LEU A 296 -25.41 -17.89 1.40
CA LEU A 296 -24.81 -19.19 1.71
C LEU A 296 -25.45 -20.38 0.96
N GLN A 297 -26.55 -20.16 0.23
CA GLN A 297 -27.18 -21.14 -0.66
C GLN A 297 -26.69 -20.99 -2.12
N CYS A 298 -25.65 -20.19 -2.36
CA CYS A 298 -25.03 -19.96 -3.66
C CYS A 298 -25.99 -19.32 -4.66
N GLN A 299 -26.87 -18.44 -4.16
CA GLN A 299 -27.89 -17.69 -4.92
C GLN A 299 -27.81 -16.19 -4.64
N PRO A 300 -28.26 -15.32 -5.56
CA PRO A 300 -28.31 -13.88 -5.33
C PRO A 300 -29.10 -13.52 -4.08
N ALA A 301 -28.60 -12.54 -3.33
CA ALA A 301 -29.23 -12.01 -2.15
C ALA A 301 -30.52 -11.23 -2.51
N SER A 302 -31.46 -11.17 -1.58
CA SER A 302 -32.65 -10.33 -1.74
C SER A 302 -32.28 -8.84 -1.68
N ARG A 303 -33.11 -8.01 -2.31
CA ARG A 303 -32.94 -6.55 -2.26
C ARG A 303 -32.85 -6.04 -0.82
N GLY A 304 -31.89 -5.16 -0.56
CA GLY A 304 -31.72 -4.49 0.74
C GLY A 304 -30.78 -5.21 1.70
N LEU A 305 -30.12 -6.30 1.30
CA LEU A 305 -28.97 -6.82 2.05
C LEU A 305 -27.83 -5.81 1.94
N LEU A 306 -27.31 -5.34 3.08
CA LEU A 306 -26.13 -4.48 3.13
C LEU A 306 -24.90 -5.26 2.63
N CYS A 307 -24.28 -4.80 1.55
CA CYS A 307 -23.08 -5.43 0.98
C CYS A 307 -21.83 -4.58 1.20
N ARG A 308 -21.94 -3.24 1.19
CA ARG A 308 -20.85 -2.34 1.60
C ARG A 308 -21.34 -1.34 2.65
N SER A 309 -20.62 -1.25 3.77
CA SER A 309 -20.95 -0.30 4.83
C SER A 309 -20.42 1.10 4.48
N SER A 310 -21.18 2.13 4.87
CA SER A 310 -20.75 3.53 4.80
C SER A 310 -19.45 3.78 5.58
N LYS A 311 -18.46 4.46 4.96
CA LYS A 311 -17.23 4.92 5.64
C LYS A 311 -17.36 6.29 6.31
N GLY A 312 -18.46 7.02 6.10
CA GLY A 312 -18.68 8.35 6.69
C GLY A 312 -19.85 9.09 6.08
N ALA A 313 -20.08 10.34 6.51
CA ALA A 313 -21.27 11.10 6.09
C ALA A 313 -21.35 11.36 4.57
N CYS A 314 -20.21 11.34 3.88
CA CYS A 314 -20.07 11.56 2.44
C CYS A 314 -19.97 10.28 1.61
N ASP A 315 -20.08 9.13 2.26
CA ASP A 315 -19.97 7.82 1.66
C ASP A 315 -21.21 6.99 2.05
N PRO A 316 -22.29 6.96 1.25
CA PRO A 316 -23.49 6.18 1.55
C PRO A 316 -23.21 4.68 1.63
N GLU A 317 -24.15 3.90 2.16
CA GLU A 317 -24.03 2.44 2.16
C GLU A 317 -24.65 1.83 0.88
N GLU A 318 -24.08 0.73 0.39
CA GLU A 318 -24.60 -0.01 -0.76
C GLU A 318 -25.32 -1.27 -0.31
N VAL A 319 -26.48 -1.48 -0.93
CA VAL A 319 -27.33 -2.63 -0.67
C VAL A 319 -27.59 -3.40 -1.96
N CYS A 320 -27.64 -4.71 -1.85
CA CYS A 320 -27.95 -5.60 -2.96
C CYS A 320 -29.27 -5.19 -3.62
N ASP A 321 -29.32 -5.22 -4.94
CA ASP A 321 -30.48 -4.80 -5.74
C ASP A 321 -31.56 -5.90 -5.87
N GLY A 322 -31.20 -7.14 -5.50
CA GLY A 322 -32.02 -8.34 -5.56
C GLY A 322 -31.83 -9.21 -6.82
N ASN A 323 -31.02 -8.75 -7.77
CA ASN A 323 -30.84 -9.39 -9.09
C ASN A 323 -29.37 -9.66 -9.43
N SER A 324 -28.46 -8.83 -8.94
CA SER A 324 -27.01 -8.97 -9.06
C SER A 324 -26.43 -9.81 -7.93
N THR A 325 -25.35 -10.53 -8.21
CA THR A 325 -24.52 -11.22 -7.22
C THR A 325 -23.40 -10.33 -6.70
N MET A 326 -23.10 -9.23 -7.40
CA MET A 326 -22.15 -8.20 -6.96
C MET A 326 -22.86 -7.09 -6.20
N CYS A 327 -22.16 -6.47 -5.25
CA CYS A 327 -22.61 -5.20 -4.68
C CYS A 327 -22.72 -4.14 -5.78
N PRO A 328 -23.68 -3.20 -5.72
CA PRO A 328 -23.65 -2.03 -6.59
C PRO A 328 -22.33 -1.26 -6.45
N LEU A 329 -21.92 -0.57 -7.51
CA LEU A 329 -20.72 0.28 -7.50
C LEU A 329 -20.78 1.27 -6.32
N ASP A 330 -19.63 1.45 -5.66
CA ASP A 330 -19.44 2.47 -4.63
C ASP A 330 -19.73 3.85 -5.22
N VAL A 331 -20.60 4.62 -4.57
CA VAL A 331 -20.96 5.97 -4.99
C VAL A 331 -20.70 6.95 -3.87
N ILE A 332 -19.76 7.86 -4.06
CA ILE A 332 -19.55 8.96 -3.12
C ILE A 332 -20.58 10.09 -3.34
N ARG A 333 -20.88 10.82 -2.27
CA ARG A 333 -21.64 12.07 -2.40
C ARG A 333 -20.84 13.11 -3.19
N PRO A 334 -21.51 13.97 -3.98
CA PRO A 334 -20.85 15.01 -4.75
C PRO A 334 -19.93 15.91 -3.92
N ASP A 335 -18.77 16.25 -4.48
CA ASP A 335 -17.86 17.23 -3.88
C ASP A 335 -18.58 18.57 -3.65
N GLY A 336 -18.37 19.14 -2.46
CA GLY A 336 -19.02 20.36 -2.00
C GLY A 336 -20.38 20.16 -1.33
N GLU A 337 -20.94 18.94 -1.30
CA GLU A 337 -22.16 18.67 -0.55
C GLU A 337 -21.91 18.85 0.96
N ALA A 338 -22.77 19.60 1.64
CA ALA A 338 -22.63 19.83 3.07
C ALA A 338 -22.78 18.52 3.86
N CYS A 339 -21.90 18.30 4.83
CA CYS A 339 -21.88 17.10 5.65
C CYS A 339 -21.58 17.44 7.11
N GLU A 340 -21.93 16.54 8.01
CA GLU A 340 -21.67 16.66 9.45
C GLU A 340 -21.08 15.35 9.97
N GLU A 341 -19.98 15.43 10.71
CA GLU A 341 -19.26 14.28 11.24
C GLU A 341 -18.76 14.62 12.65
N ARG A 342 -18.91 13.71 13.63
CA ARG A 342 -18.38 13.86 15.00
C ARG A 342 -18.75 15.18 15.72
N ARG A 343 -19.91 15.76 15.40
CA ARG A 343 -20.42 17.08 15.90
C ARG A 343 -19.68 18.31 15.37
N LEU A 344 -18.85 18.15 14.34
CA LEU A 344 -18.28 19.26 13.58
C LEU A 344 -19.32 19.75 12.55
N THR A 345 -19.34 21.06 12.34
CA THR A 345 -20.25 21.74 11.39
C THR A 345 -19.41 22.55 10.39
N ASN A 346 -20.01 23.01 9.29
CA ASN A 346 -19.31 23.67 8.17
C ASN A 346 -18.30 22.77 7.42
N LEU A 347 -18.58 21.47 7.34
CA LEU A 347 -17.82 20.53 6.51
C LEU A 347 -18.52 20.32 5.16
N ALA A 348 -17.75 19.91 4.17
CA ALA A 348 -18.23 19.52 2.86
C ALA A 348 -17.58 18.22 2.41
N CYS A 349 -18.29 17.47 1.58
CA CYS A 349 -17.74 16.28 0.95
C CYS A 349 -16.60 16.66 0.00
N ALA A 350 -15.49 15.95 0.11
CA ALA A 350 -14.43 15.97 -0.87
C ALA A 350 -13.91 14.54 -1.02
N SER A 351 -14.07 13.95 -2.21
CA SER A 351 -13.61 12.60 -2.53
C SER A 351 -14.12 11.53 -1.55
N GLY A 352 -15.41 11.61 -1.18
CA GLY A 352 -16.06 10.67 -0.25
C GLY A 352 -15.81 10.93 1.24
N VAL A 353 -14.98 11.92 1.59
CA VAL A 353 -14.68 12.26 2.99
C VAL A 353 -15.38 13.56 3.39
N CYS A 354 -16.00 13.56 4.57
CA CYS A 354 -16.55 14.77 5.15
C CYS A 354 -15.43 15.62 5.77
N THR A 355 -15.05 16.70 5.10
CA THR A 355 -13.83 17.47 5.46
C THR A 355 -14.00 18.99 5.30
N SER A 356 -13.01 19.74 5.76
CA SER A 356 -12.85 21.17 5.48
C SER A 356 -11.38 21.53 5.53
N ARG A 357 -10.98 22.67 4.96
CA ARG A 357 -9.59 23.14 5.04
C ARG A 357 -9.16 23.35 6.50
N ASP A 358 -10.04 23.89 7.34
CA ASP A 358 -9.75 24.07 8.77
C ASP A 358 -9.59 22.72 9.49
N LEU A 359 -10.42 21.73 9.14
CA LEU A 359 -10.29 20.38 9.69
C LEU A 359 -8.97 19.73 9.24
N GLN A 360 -8.56 19.92 7.99
CA GLN A 360 -7.27 19.44 7.49
C GLN A 360 -6.11 20.09 8.23
N CYS A 361 -6.20 21.39 8.55
CA CYS A 361 -5.21 22.07 9.38
C CYS A 361 -5.15 21.54 10.81
N GLN A 362 -6.29 21.25 11.43
CA GLN A 362 -6.31 20.63 12.76
C GLN A 362 -5.72 19.22 12.74
N GLN A 363 -5.96 18.47 11.66
CA GLN A 363 -5.40 17.14 11.47
C GLN A 363 -3.89 17.15 11.21
N GLN A 364 -3.38 18.20 10.57
CA GLN A 364 -1.95 18.38 10.33
C GLN A 364 -1.17 18.75 11.61
N PHE A 365 -1.82 19.39 12.58
CA PHE A 365 -1.20 19.79 13.85
C PHE A 365 -2.02 19.30 15.06
N PRO A 366 -2.10 17.97 15.27
CA PRO A 366 -2.96 17.37 16.29
C PRO A 366 -2.54 17.73 17.73
N ASP A 367 -1.26 18.05 17.94
CA ASP A 367 -0.67 18.37 19.23
C ASP A 367 -0.58 19.88 19.52
N SER A 368 -1.07 20.72 18.60
CA SER A 368 -1.18 22.15 18.84
C SER A 368 -2.14 22.41 20.00
N LYS A 369 -1.68 23.23 20.97
CA LYS A 369 -2.54 23.71 22.07
C LYS A 369 -3.62 24.66 21.58
N ASP A 370 -3.39 25.30 20.44
CA ASP A 370 -4.29 26.22 19.79
C ASP A 370 -5.02 25.53 18.63
N ALA A 371 -6.32 25.82 18.46
CA ALA A 371 -7.10 25.26 17.36
C ALA A 371 -6.55 25.80 16.03
N MET A 372 -6.16 24.94 15.10
CA MET A 372 -5.68 25.40 13.79
C MET A 372 -6.85 25.73 12.84
N GLU A 373 -6.62 26.69 11.95
CA GLU A 373 -7.53 27.05 10.87
C GLU A 373 -6.76 27.33 9.58
N HIS A 374 -7.42 27.21 8.44
CA HIS A 374 -6.81 27.62 7.18
C HIS A 374 -6.85 29.14 7.04
N CYS A 375 -5.85 29.73 6.38
CA CYS A 375 -5.72 31.19 6.29
C CYS A 375 -5.65 31.75 4.85
N ASP A 376 -5.73 30.90 3.81
CA ASP A 376 -5.72 31.34 2.41
C ASP A 376 -6.88 30.81 1.54
N SER A 377 -7.54 31.71 0.82
CA SER A 377 -8.77 31.38 0.08
C SER A 377 -8.55 31.02 -1.39
N ASN A 378 -7.34 31.20 -1.95
CA ASN A 378 -7.12 31.19 -3.42
C ASN A 378 -5.93 30.36 -3.91
N SER A 379 -5.43 29.41 -3.10
CA SER A 379 -4.40 28.48 -3.54
C SER A 379 -4.85 27.02 -3.39
N CYS A 380 -4.22 26.12 -4.17
CA CYS A 380 -4.33 24.66 -3.99
C CYS A 380 -3.42 24.16 -2.87
N LYS A 381 -2.67 25.04 -2.21
CA LYS A 381 -1.88 24.71 -1.02
C LYS A 381 -2.76 24.91 0.20
N LEU A 382 -2.57 24.06 1.20
CA LEU A 382 -3.20 24.21 2.50
C LEU A 382 -2.25 25.01 3.39
N ASN A 383 -2.61 26.25 3.73
CA ASN A 383 -1.86 27.08 4.67
C ASN A 383 -2.61 27.18 5.99
N CYS A 384 -1.94 26.77 7.07
CA CYS A 384 -2.54 26.63 8.39
C CYS A 384 -1.94 27.63 9.38
N ARG A 385 -2.77 28.14 10.28
CA ARG A 385 -2.36 29.00 11.39
C ARG A 385 -3.11 28.64 12.68
N PRO A 386 -2.55 28.95 13.86
CA PRO A 386 -3.30 28.82 15.10
C PRO A 386 -4.35 29.93 15.23
N ASN A 387 -5.54 29.57 15.71
CA ASN A 387 -6.69 30.44 15.95
C ASN A 387 -6.50 31.20 17.28
N VAL A 388 -5.43 31.98 17.34
CA VAL A 388 -5.13 32.95 18.40
C VAL A 388 -5.03 34.29 17.70
N GLY A 389 -5.68 35.32 18.24
CA GLY A 389 -5.92 36.63 17.59
C GLY A 389 -4.68 37.47 17.26
N ILE A 390 -3.77 36.91 16.48
CA ILE A 390 -2.63 37.55 15.83
C ILE A 390 -3.12 38.11 14.49
N ASP A 391 -2.61 39.28 14.11
CA ASP A 391 -3.07 40.13 13.00
C ASP A 391 -3.38 39.35 11.70
N GLU A 392 -4.41 39.79 10.97
CA GLU A 392 -5.00 39.17 9.76
C GLU A 392 -4.01 38.93 8.58
N ASN A 393 -2.72 39.27 8.71
CA ASN A 393 -1.76 39.32 7.59
C ASN A 393 -0.61 38.31 7.63
N GLU A 394 -0.51 37.43 8.63
CA GLU A 394 0.52 36.38 8.66
C GLU A 394 -0.09 35.01 8.36
N CYS A 395 -0.33 34.75 7.08
CA CYS A 395 -0.50 33.40 6.57
C CYS A 395 0.88 33.01 6.00
N PRO A 396 1.71 32.24 6.72
CA PRO A 396 3.09 31.98 6.32
C PRO A 396 3.09 31.37 4.92
N SER A 397 3.70 32.07 3.95
CA SER A 397 3.72 31.63 2.55
C SER A 397 4.64 30.42 2.33
N GLU A 398 5.49 30.12 3.30
CA GLU A 398 6.48 29.04 3.32
C GLU A 398 6.63 28.56 4.77
N MET A 399 6.77 27.24 4.98
CA MET A 399 7.13 26.65 6.26
C MET A 399 8.52 27.14 6.70
N GLU A 400 8.61 28.31 7.30
CA GLU A 400 9.79 28.75 8.03
C GLU A 400 9.34 29.49 9.29
N GLU A 401 9.78 28.96 10.44
CA GLU A 401 9.74 29.58 11.77
C GLU A 401 8.37 29.73 12.46
N MET A 402 7.81 28.62 12.94
CA MET A 402 7.06 28.62 14.22
C MET A 402 7.63 27.58 15.20
N LEU A 403 8.96 27.54 15.29
CA LEU A 403 9.68 26.93 16.41
C LEU A 403 10.50 28.03 17.10
N LEU A 404 9.83 28.92 17.83
CA LEU A 404 10.49 29.76 18.83
C LEU A 404 9.64 29.85 20.10
N ASP A 405 10.27 29.35 21.17
CA ASP A 405 9.98 29.52 22.59
C ASP A 405 8.65 28.96 23.14
N VAL A 406 8.70 27.76 23.74
CA VAL A 406 8.65 27.51 25.21
C VAL A 406 9.21 26.13 25.54
#